data_AF-A0A6L8GLQ2-F1
#
_entry.id   AF-A0A6L8GLQ2-F1
#
_cell.length_a   1.000
_cell.length_b   1.000
_cell.length_c   1.000
_cell.angle_alpha   90.00
_cell.angle_beta   90.00
_cell.angle_gamma   90.00
#
_symmetry.space_group_name_H-M   'P 1'
#
loop_
_entity.id
_entity.type
_entity.pdbx_description
1 polymer ?
#
loop_
_entity_poly.entity_id
_entity_poly.type
_entity_poly.pdbx_seq_one_letter_code
_entity_poly.pdbx_strand_id
1 'polypeptide(L)'
;MARRCGALLAVFLLPLAMLGNPAAAHAANWDADTLTVLQNAQGDTTLLTEAEVKSGKATFNQSCGSCHASGITKTNHNVGLDPETLALATPPRNSIESLVDYLNDPTSYDGEYSIADLHPSLRSSDIFPKMRDLSDDDLRLIAGYILVAPKVQGDSWGGGKIYF
;
A
#
# COMPACT_ATOMS: atom_id res chain seq x y z
N MET A 1 -64.99 -1.12 36.89
CA MET A 1 -64.42 -1.55 35.60
C MET A 1 -62.95 -1.11 35.58
N ALA A 2 -62.06 -1.92 36.13
CA ALA A 2 -60.63 -1.59 36.19
C ALA A 2 -59.83 -2.87 36.15
N ARG A 3 -59.24 -3.18 35.00
CA ARG A 3 -58.13 -4.12 34.86
C ARG A 3 -57.58 -4.09 33.44
N ARG A 4 -56.25 -4.08 33.36
CA ARG A 4 -55.36 -4.31 32.21
C ARG A 4 -54.87 -3.05 31.48
N CYS A 5 -53.82 -2.42 32.01
CA CYS A 5 -52.92 -1.55 31.23
C CYS A 5 -51.43 -1.74 31.56
N GLY A 6 -51.04 -2.86 32.21
CA GLY A 6 -49.68 -3.01 32.77
C GLY A 6 -48.70 -3.89 31.98
N ALA A 7 -49.13 -4.62 30.95
CA ALA A 7 -48.31 -5.72 30.40
C ALA A 7 -47.60 -5.41 29.06
N LEU A 8 -47.88 -4.28 28.40
CA LEU A 8 -47.37 -4.02 27.05
C LEU A 8 -46.10 -3.15 27.01
N LEU A 9 -45.73 -2.48 28.11
CA LEU A 9 -44.51 -1.65 28.13
C LEU A 9 -43.21 -2.44 28.38
N ALA A 10 -43.31 -3.65 28.94
CA ALA A 10 -42.12 -4.43 29.33
C ALA A 10 -41.49 -5.25 28.19
N VAL A 11 -42.19 -5.44 27.07
CA VAL A 11 -41.73 -6.33 25.97
C VAL A 11 -40.81 -5.60 24.97
N PHE A 12 -40.86 -4.26 24.92
CA PHE A 12 -40.00 -3.45 24.02
C PHE A 12 -38.71 -2.94 24.66
N LEU A 13 -38.50 -3.14 25.97
CA LEU A 13 -37.27 -2.70 26.67
C LEU A 13 -36.15 -3.75 26.65
N LEU A 14 -36.45 -5.00 26.31
CA LEU A 14 -35.48 -6.11 26.31
C LEU A 14 -34.59 -6.22 25.05
N PRO A 15 -34.97 -5.78 23.83
CA PRO A 15 -34.04 -5.81 22.69
C PRO A 15 -33.01 -4.67 22.72
N LEU A 16 -33.26 -3.58 23.45
CA LEU A 16 -32.37 -2.42 23.51
C LEU A 16 -31.17 -2.62 24.46
N ALA A 17 -31.28 -3.54 25.43
CA ALA A 17 -30.20 -3.87 26.36
C ALA A 17 -29.07 -4.72 25.73
N MET A 18 -29.26 -5.25 24.51
CA MET A 18 -28.25 -6.02 23.77
C MET A 18 -27.38 -5.16 22.84
N LEU A 19 -27.63 -3.85 22.74
CA LEU A 19 -26.81 -2.90 21.96
C LEU A 19 -25.67 -2.25 22.77
N GLY A 20 -25.53 -2.62 24.05
CA GLY A 20 -24.67 -1.94 25.01
C GLY A 20 -23.37 -2.65 25.36
N ASN A 21 -22.62 -3.18 24.38
CA ASN A 21 -21.18 -3.37 24.56
C ASN A 21 -20.49 -3.48 23.19
N PRO A 22 -20.16 -2.39 22.50
CA PRO A 22 -19.13 -2.49 21.48
C PRO A 22 -17.86 -2.91 22.22
N ALA A 23 -17.51 -4.19 22.13
CA ALA A 23 -16.16 -4.61 22.47
C ALA A 23 -15.23 -3.62 21.77
N ALA A 24 -14.36 -2.96 22.53
CA ALA A 24 -13.42 -2.02 21.94
C ALA A 24 -12.63 -2.77 20.87
N ALA A 25 -12.94 -2.50 19.60
CA ALA A 25 -12.18 -3.00 18.48
C ALA A 25 -10.82 -2.31 18.57
N HIS A 26 -9.84 -2.99 19.16
CA HIS A 26 -8.47 -2.54 19.14
C HIS A 26 -8.01 -2.75 17.70
N ALA A 27 -7.74 -1.65 16.99
CA ALA A 27 -7.01 -1.76 15.73
C ALA A 27 -5.69 -2.47 16.05
N ALA A 28 -5.44 -3.61 15.40
CA ALA A 28 -4.14 -4.24 15.48
C ALA A 28 -3.15 -3.28 14.83
N ASN A 29 -2.21 -2.77 15.62
CA ASN A 29 -1.08 -2.02 15.10
C ASN A 29 -0.18 -2.98 14.32
N TRP A 30 0.51 -2.47 13.31
CA TRP A 30 1.53 -3.25 12.62
C TRP A 30 2.75 -3.40 13.51
N ASP A 31 3.26 -4.63 13.61
CA ASP A 31 4.45 -4.92 14.40
C ASP A 31 5.73 -4.47 13.68
N ALA A 32 6.86 -4.54 14.40
CA ALA A 32 8.15 -4.14 13.88
C ALA A 32 8.59 -4.98 12.66
N ASP A 33 8.22 -6.27 12.62
CA ASP A 33 8.58 -7.17 11.52
C ASP A 33 7.84 -6.81 10.23
N THR A 34 6.57 -6.43 10.35
CA THR A 34 5.76 -5.90 9.24
C THR A 34 6.36 -4.59 8.71
N LEU A 35 6.81 -3.70 9.61
CA LEU A 35 7.28 -2.36 9.27
C LEU A 35 8.76 -2.27 8.88
N THR A 36 9.55 -3.32 9.12
CA THR A 36 10.97 -3.36 8.75
C THR A 36 11.13 -3.79 7.30
N VAL A 37 11.77 -2.99 6.45
CA VAL A 37 12.00 -3.32 5.03
C VAL A 37 13.48 -3.24 4.67
N LEU A 38 13.87 -3.82 3.53
CA LEU A 38 15.25 -3.69 3.02
C LEU A 38 15.52 -2.25 2.59
N GLN A 39 16.57 -1.67 3.14
CA GLN A 39 17.06 -0.35 2.77
C GLN A 39 17.82 -0.42 1.44
N ASN A 40 18.75 -1.37 1.32
CA ASN A 40 19.71 -1.44 0.22
C ASN A 40 20.09 -2.87 -0.17
N ALA A 41 20.95 -2.99 -1.19
CA ALA A 41 21.42 -4.27 -1.71
C ALA A 41 22.43 -5.00 -0.80
N GLN A 42 23.00 -4.29 0.19
CA GLN A 42 23.92 -4.85 1.18
C GLN A 42 23.18 -5.63 2.28
N GLY A 43 21.84 -5.54 2.32
CA GLY A 43 21.01 -6.21 3.30
C GLY A 43 20.70 -5.37 4.53
N ASP A 44 21.07 -4.09 4.53
CA ASP A 44 20.66 -3.19 5.62
C ASP A 44 19.14 -3.04 5.60
N THR A 45 18.57 -2.82 6.78
CA THR A 45 17.12 -2.67 6.96
C THR A 45 16.77 -1.31 7.53
N THR A 46 15.53 -0.89 7.32
CA THR A 46 14.95 0.30 7.92
C THR A 46 13.60 -0.04 8.53
N LEU A 47 13.41 0.33 9.80
CA LEU A 47 12.13 0.25 10.48
C LEU A 47 11.32 1.51 10.16
N LEU A 48 10.20 1.34 9.46
CA LEU A 48 9.26 2.41 9.19
C LEU A 48 8.28 2.58 10.35
N THR A 49 7.72 3.78 10.49
CA THR A 49 6.55 4.03 11.33
C THR A 49 5.27 3.77 10.55
N GLU A 50 4.18 3.46 11.24
CA GLU A 50 2.87 3.37 10.57
C GLU A 50 2.46 4.67 9.88
N ALA A 51 2.86 5.82 10.44
CA ALA A 51 2.56 7.13 9.87
C ALA A 51 3.26 7.29 8.51
N GLU A 52 4.52 6.89 8.40
CA GLU A 52 5.25 6.87 7.12
C GLU A 52 4.58 5.94 6.11
N VAL A 53 4.21 4.72 6.49
CA VAL A 53 3.54 3.78 5.57
C VAL A 53 2.18 4.32 5.12
N LYS A 54 1.41 4.94 6.03
CA LYS A 54 0.12 5.58 5.70
C LYS A 54 0.31 6.78 4.76
N SER A 55 1.35 7.59 4.97
CA SER A 55 1.72 8.69 4.08
C SER A 55 2.12 8.16 2.70
N GLY A 56 3.02 7.19 2.65
CA GLY A 56 3.45 6.52 1.42
C GLY A 56 2.29 5.91 0.63
N LYS A 57 1.33 5.29 1.31
CA LYS A 57 0.08 4.81 0.69
C LYS A 57 -0.72 5.94 0.05
N ALA A 58 -0.86 7.08 0.73
CA ALA A 58 -1.61 8.22 0.20
C ALA A 58 -0.94 8.76 -1.08
N THR A 59 0.37 8.99 -1.03
CA THR A 59 1.16 9.47 -2.17
C THR A 59 1.15 8.46 -3.32
N PHE A 60 1.32 7.17 -3.04
CA PHE A 60 1.21 6.10 -4.04
C PHE A 60 -0.16 6.08 -4.71
N ASN A 61 -1.25 6.20 -3.96
CA ASN A 61 -2.59 6.19 -4.54
C ASN A 61 -2.83 7.41 -5.46
N GLN A 62 -2.27 8.56 -5.12
CA GLN A 62 -2.39 9.79 -5.91
C GLN A 62 -1.61 9.72 -7.22
N SER A 63 -0.37 9.21 -7.16
CA SER A 63 0.58 9.27 -8.29
C SER A 63 0.65 7.96 -9.10
N CYS A 64 0.50 6.81 -8.45
CA CYS A 64 0.74 5.48 -9.03
C CYS A 64 -0.55 4.65 -9.15
N GLY A 65 -1.54 4.88 -8.27
CA GLY A 65 -2.70 4.01 -8.08
C GLY A 65 -3.64 3.84 -9.29
N SER A 66 -3.58 4.74 -10.27
CA SER A 66 -4.36 4.58 -11.51
C SER A 66 -3.96 3.30 -12.25
N CYS A 67 -2.66 2.98 -12.26
CA CYS A 67 -2.08 1.81 -12.94
C CYS A 67 -1.75 0.69 -11.96
N HIS A 68 -1.32 1.02 -10.74
CA HIS A 68 -0.77 0.06 -9.77
C HIS A 68 -1.65 -0.22 -8.54
N ALA A 69 -2.96 -0.06 -8.69
CA ALA A 69 -3.90 -0.41 -7.62
C ALA A 69 -3.65 -1.85 -7.13
N SER A 70 -3.46 -2.03 -5.82
CA SER A 70 -3.20 -3.34 -5.20
C SER A 70 -2.00 -4.09 -5.79
N GLY A 71 -0.97 -3.39 -6.30
CA GLY A 71 0.29 -4.00 -6.71
C GLY A 71 0.30 -4.66 -8.09
N ILE A 72 -0.78 -4.60 -8.87
CA ILE A 72 -0.76 -5.03 -10.28
C ILE A 72 -0.15 -3.94 -11.18
N THR A 73 -0.12 -4.18 -12.49
CA THR A 73 0.12 -3.13 -13.50
C THR A 73 -0.90 -3.25 -14.62
N LYS A 74 -1.92 -2.39 -14.63
CA LYS A 74 -3.05 -2.49 -15.57
C LYS A 74 -2.65 -2.39 -17.04
N THR A 75 -1.60 -1.64 -17.35
CA THR A 75 -1.11 -1.44 -18.72
C THR A 75 -0.17 -2.55 -19.18
N ASN A 76 0.34 -3.38 -18.26
CA ASN A 76 1.19 -4.53 -18.55
C ASN A 76 1.06 -5.57 -17.44
N HIS A 77 0.16 -6.54 -17.62
CA HIS A 77 -0.16 -7.54 -16.60
C HIS A 77 0.96 -8.56 -16.35
N ASN A 78 2.06 -8.53 -17.12
CA ASN A 78 3.19 -9.43 -16.95
C ASN A 78 4.18 -8.96 -15.88
N VAL A 79 4.07 -7.72 -15.39
CA VAL A 79 5.01 -7.13 -14.42
C VAL A 79 4.22 -6.48 -13.29
N GLY A 80 4.25 -7.08 -12.10
CA GLY A 80 3.63 -6.58 -10.87
C GLY A 80 4.61 -5.88 -9.92
N LEU A 81 4.08 -5.44 -8.77
CA LEU A 81 4.85 -4.91 -7.64
C LEU A 81 4.94 -5.94 -6.49
N ASP A 82 4.69 -7.22 -6.78
CA ASP A 82 4.87 -8.30 -5.81
C ASP A 82 6.37 -8.53 -5.52
N PRO A 83 6.72 -9.07 -4.34
CA PRO A 83 8.12 -9.21 -3.93
C PRO A 83 8.99 -10.04 -4.88
N GLU A 84 8.44 -11.09 -5.49
CA GLU A 84 9.19 -11.97 -6.38
C GLU A 84 9.54 -11.25 -7.68
N THR A 85 8.57 -10.60 -8.32
CA THR A 85 8.79 -9.78 -9.51
C THR A 85 9.82 -8.68 -9.24
N LEU A 86 9.71 -7.97 -8.13
CA LEU A 86 10.66 -6.91 -7.78
C LEU A 86 12.08 -7.44 -7.54
N ALA A 87 12.22 -8.60 -6.90
CA ALA A 87 13.53 -9.19 -6.62
C ALA A 87 14.21 -9.75 -7.89
N LEU A 88 13.44 -10.19 -8.88
CA LEU A 88 13.94 -10.79 -10.12
C LEU A 88 14.15 -9.79 -11.26
N ALA A 89 13.80 -8.52 -11.06
CA ALA A 89 14.13 -7.44 -11.99
C ALA A 89 15.65 -7.22 -12.08
N THR A 90 16.11 -6.60 -13.18
CA THR A 90 17.50 -6.21 -13.38
C THR A 90 17.61 -4.68 -13.56
N PRO A 91 18.31 -3.96 -12.68
CA PRO A 91 18.77 -4.40 -11.36
C PRO A 91 17.59 -4.76 -10.42
N PRO A 92 17.83 -5.50 -9.32
CA PRO A 92 16.79 -5.82 -8.35
C PRO A 92 16.11 -4.57 -7.80
N ARG A 93 14.78 -4.61 -7.64
CA ARG A 93 13.92 -3.48 -7.24
C ARG A 93 13.19 -3.74 -5.90
N ASN A 94 13.78 -4.54 -5.02
CA ASN A 94 13.18 -5.02 -3.77
C ASN A 94 13.73 -4.33 -2.50
N SER A 95 14.29 -3.14 -2.63
CA SER A 95 14.76 -2.30 -1.52
C SER A 95 14.32 -0.84 -1.68
N ILE A 96 14.34 -0.05 -0.60
CA ILE A 96 14.03 1.38 -0.64
C ILE A 96 14.87 2.08 -1.70
N GLU A 97 16.20 1.94 -1.65
CA GLU A 97 17.11 2.62 -2.58
C GLU A 97 16.87 2.22 -4.04
N SER A 98 16.65 0.93 -4.30
CA SER A 98 16.41 0.45 -5.67
C SER A 98 15.09 0.91 -6.28
N LEU A 99 14.06 1.10 -5.46
CA LEU A 99 12.77 1.66 -5.88
C LEU A 99 12.86 3.17 -6.04
N VAL A 100 13.56 3.87 -5.14
CA VAL A 100 13.82 5.31 -5.29
C VAL A 100 14.61 5.58 -6.58
N ASP A 101 15.62 4.76 -6.90
CA ASP A 101 16.34 4.81 -8.18
C ASP A 101 15.38 4.65 -9.37
N TYR A 102 14.50 3.64 -9.34
CA TYR A 102 13.50 3.42 -10.39
C TYR A 102 12.53 4.60 -10.54
N LEU A 103 12.13 5.25 -9.44
CA LEU A 103 11.27 6.43 -9.47
C LEU A 103 12.00 7.69 -9.97
N ASN A 104 13.33 7.70 -9.91
CA ASN A 104 14.15 8.75 -10.51
C ASN A 104 14.34 8.54 -12.02
N ASP A 105 14.74 7.34 -12.43
CA ASP A 105 15.02 6.99 -13.84
C ASP A 105 14.67 5.51 -14.12
N PRO A 106 13.43 5.21 -14.54
CA PRO A 106 12.95 3.85 -14.66
C PRO A 106 13.53 3.16 -15.90
N THR A 107 13.83 1.88 -15.77
CA THR A 107 14.31 1.00 -16.84
C THR A 107 13.31 -0.08 -17.17
N SER A 108 13.51 -0.76 -18.30
CA SER A 108 12.87 -2.05 -18.59
C SER A 108 13.16 -3.08 -17.48
N TYR A 109 12.38 -4.16 -17.44
CA TYR A 109 12.51 -5.21 -16.42
C TYR A 109 13.88 -5.89 -16.44
N ASP A 110 14.50 -5.99 -17.61
CA ASP A 110 15.87 -6.50 -17.82
C ASP A 110 16.95 -5.40 -17.71
N GLY A 111 16.58 -4.14 -17.53
CA GLY A 111 17.51 -3.03 -17.32
C GLY A 111 18.18 -2.48 -18.58
N GLU A 112 17.89 -3.05 -19.75
CA GLU A 112 18.58 -2.74 -21.02
C GLU A 112 18.28 -1.34 -21.57
N TYR A 113 17.10 -0.78 -21.28
CA TYR A 113 16.73 0.55 -21.78
C TYR A 113 15.89 1.35 -20.79
N SER A 114 16.01 2.68 -20.85
CA SER A 114 15.17 3.59 -20.08
C SER A 114 13.74 3.59 -20.62
N ILE A 115 12.77 3.69 -19.71
CA ILE A 115 11.35 3.82 -20.02
C ILE A 115 10.77 5.14 -19.50
N ALA A 116 11.61 6.13 -19.18
CA ALA A 116 11.17 7.41 -18.62
C ALA A 116 10.14 8.14 -19.51
N ASP A 117 10.18 7.96 -20.83
CA ASP A 117 9.20 8.55 -21.75
C ASP A 117 7.81 7.88 -21.67
N LEU A 118 7.73 6.69 -21.08
CA LEU A 118 6.53 5.86 -21.00
C LEU A 118 6.07 5.59 -19.56
N HIS A 119 6.89 5.89 -18.56
CA HIS A 119 6.62 5.63 -17.15
C HIS A 119 6.92 6.88 -16.30
N PRO A 120 6.01 7.29 -15.38
CA PRO A 120 6.25 8.42 -14.49
C PRO A 120 7.55 8.27 -13.68
N SER A 121 8.38 9.32 -13.71
CA SER A 121 9.64 9.44 -12.97
C SER A 121 10.00 10.92 -12.74
N LEU A 122 10.98 11.21 -11.88
CA LEU A 122 11.51 12.57 -11.75
C LEU A 122 12.19 13.05 -13.05
N ARG A 123 12.90 12.15 -13.77
CA ARG A 123 13.54 12.45 -15.06
C ARG A 123 12.54 12.93 -16.12
N SER A 124 11.31 12.43 -16.09
CA SER A 124 10.23 12.71 -17.05
C SER A 124 9.10 13.54 -16.44
N SER A 125 9.40 14.34 -15.42
CA SER A 125 8.41 15.15 -14.69
C SER A 125 7.82 16.28 -15.56
N ASP A 126 8.46 16.63 -16.67
CA ASP A 126 7.96 17.55 -17.69
C ASP A 126 6.70 16.99 -18.40
N ILE A 127 6.67 15.70 -18.72
CA ILE A 127 5.53 15.02 -19.37
C ILE A 127 4.59 14.30 -18.39
N PHE A 128 5.04 14.02 -17.17
CA PHE A 128 4.23 13.46 -16.08
C PHE A 128 4.08 14.45 -14.92
N PRO A 129 3.12 15.40 -14.98
CA PRO A 129 3.02 16.49 -14.00
C PRO A 129 2.88 16.07 -12.54
N LYS A 130 2.31 14.87 -12.28
CA LYS A 130 2.17 14.33 -10.91
C LYS A 130 3.51 14.03 -10.22
N MET A 131 4.61 13.97 -10.98
CA MET A 131 5.95 13.74 -10.45
C MET A 131 6.66 15.05 -10.05
N ARG A 132 6.20 16.22 -10.52
CA ARG A 132 6.90 17.50 -10.33
C ARG A 132 6.99 17.95 -8.88
N ASP A 133 6.00 17.58 -8.08
CA ASP A 133 5.87 18.01 -6.69
C ASP A 133 6.39 16.95 -5.70
N LEU A 134 6.94 15.82 -6.19
CA LEU A 134 7.45 14.76 -5.32
C LEU A 134 8.90 15.04 -4.94
N SER A 135 9.17 15.02 -3.64
CA SER A 135 10.50 15.10 -3.05
C SER A 135 11.16 13.73 -2.92
N ASP A 136 12.46 13.70 -2.60
CA ASP A 136 13.18 12.46 -2.30
C ASP A 136 12.53 11.68 -1.13
N ASP A 137 11.99 12.38 -0.13
CA ASP A 137 11.27 11.73 0.97
C ASP A 137 9.94 11.14 0.50
N ASP A 138 9.22 11.80 -0.41
CA ASP A 138 8.00 11.24 -1.02
C ASP A 138 8.32 9.94 -1.78
N LEU A 139 9.42 9.92 -2.54
CA LEU A 139 9.86 8.70 -3.22
C LEU A 139 10.19 7.58 -2.23
N ARG A 140 10.89 7.92 -1.13
CA ARG A 140 11.21 6.97 -0.06
C ARG A 140 9.95 6.41 0.61
N LEU A 141 8.95 7.26 0.87
CA LEU A 141 7.67 6.86 1.46
C LEU A 141 6.88 5.95 0.51
N ILE A 142 6.84 6.27 -0.78
CA ILE A 142 6.24 5.42 -1.82
C ILE A 142 6.93 4.04 -1.83
N ALA A 143 8.26 4.02 -1.90
CA ALA A 143 9.05 2.79 -1.88
C ALA A 143 8.78 1.95 -0.63
N GLY A 144 8.79 2.58 0.55
CA GLY A 144 8.47 1.94 1.81
C GLY A 144 7.06 1.32 1.82
N TYR A 145 6.06 2.03 1.31
CA TYR A 145 4.72 1.48 1.18
C TYR A 145 4.66 0.26 0.25
N ILE A 146 5.32 0.31 -0.92
CA ILE A 146 5.36 -0.82 -1.87
C ILE A 146 5.92 -2.08 -1.20
N LEU A 147 6.95 -1.93 -0.35
CA LEU A 147 7.60 -3.06 0.33
C LEU A 147 6.83 -3.57 1.55
N VAL A 148 6.07 -2.71 2.24
CA VAL A 148 5.21 -3.11 3.39
C VAL A 148 3.89 -3.71 2.93
N ALA A 149 3.30 -3.21 1.85
CA ALA A 149 2.00 -3.62 1.33
C ALA A 149 1.81 -5.15 1.18
N PRO A 150 2.74 -5.93 0.58
CA PRO A 150 2.61 -7.38 0.47
C PRO A 150 2.70 -8.11 1.82
N LYS A 151 3.38 -7.54 2.83
CA LYS A 151 3.43 -8.14 4.18
C LYS A 151 2.08 -8.07 4.90
N VAL A 152 1.28 -7.05 4.57
CA VAL A 152 -0.06 -6.83 5.14
C VAL A 152 -1.13 -7.55 4.33
N GLN A 153 -1.03 -7.53 3.01
CA GLN A 153 -2.06 -8.02 2.09
C GLN A 153 -1.81 -9.45 1.60
N GLY A 154 -0.61 -10.01 1.81
CA GLY A 154 -0.21 -11.31 1.27
C GLY A 154 -0.40 -11.37 -0.24
N ASP A 155 -0.90 -12.51 -0.71
CA ASP A 155 -1.12 -12.81 -2.13
C ASP A 155 -2.11 -11.85 -2.84
N SER A 156 -2.92 -11.10 -2.09
CA SER A 156 -3.80 -10.08 -2.69
C SER A 156 -3.00 -8.93 -3.32
N TRP A 157 -1.76 -8.68 -2.87
CA TRP A 157 -0.88 -7.68 -3.48
C TRP A 157 -0.19 -8.26 -4.72
N GLY A 158 -0.53 -7.73 -5.90
CA GLY A 158 -0.08 -8.26 -7.19
C GLY A 158 -0.95 -9.40 -7.74
N GLY A 159 -1.76 -10.06 -6.91
CA GLY A 159 -2.64 -11.16 -7.34
C GLY A 159 -3.86 -10.73 -8.18
N GLY A 160 -4.22 -9.45 -8.15
CA GLY A 160 -5.32 -8.89 -8.94
C GLY A 160 -6.69 -9.48 -8.58
N LYS A 161 -7.59 -9.54 -9.57
CA LYS A 161 -9.02 -9.84 -9.34
C LYS A 161 -9.34 -11.21 -8.74
N ILE A 162 -8.37 -12.13 -8.69
CA ILE A 162 -8.56 -13.47 -8.13
C ILE A 162 -8.65 -13.42 -6.59
N TYR A 163 -8.14 -12.34 -5.98
CA TYR A 163 -8.01 -12.17 -4.54
C TYR A 163 -8.82 -11.00 -3.96
N PHE A 164 -9.82 -10.50 -4.70
CA PHE A 164 -10.80 -9.49 -4.25
C PHE A 164 -12.09 -10.17 -3.79
#